data_AF-A0A0L0FBI0-F1
#
_entry.id   AF-A0A0L0FBI0-F1
#
_cell.length_a   1.000
_cell.length_b   1.000
_cell.length_c   1.000
_cell.angle_alpha   90.00
_cell.angle_beta   90.00
_cell.angle_gamma   90.00
#
_symmetry.space_group_name_H-M   'P 1'
#
loop_
_entity.id
_entity.type
_entity.pdbx_description
1 polymer ?
#
loop_
_entity_poly.entity_id
_entity_poly.type
_entity_poly.pdbx_seq_one_letter_code
_entity_poly.pdbx_strand_id
1 'polypeptide(L)' 'GKLLQGGDITRFDGSGGESIWAKKFNDEKKGLLRKLDKPGLLAMANSGKNSNTSQYFLTTTPLPK' A
#
# COMPACT_ATOMS: atom_id res chain seq x y z
N GLY A 1 -15.52 0.81 -6.50
CA GLY A 1 -14.40 -0.12 -6.17
C GLY A 1 -14.22 -0.20 -4.67
N LYS A 2 -13.58 -1.26 -4.16
CA LYS A 2 -13.30 -1.46 -2.71
C LYS A 2 -12.08 -0.68 -2.21
N LEU A 3 -11.23 -0.26 -3.14
CA LEU A 3 -9.95 0.39 -2.93
C LEU A 3 -9.76 1.51 -3.95
N LEU A 4 -9.06 2.56 -3.56
CA LEU A 4 -8.48 3.57 -4.45
C LEU A 4 -6.96 3.48 -4.31
N GLN A 5 -6.26 3.08 -5.38
CA GLN A 5 -4.82 2.89 -5.37
C GLN A 5 -4.13 4.03 -6.13
N GLY A 6 -2.93 4.40 -5.66
CA GLY A 6 -2.08 5.39 -6.31
C GLY A 6 -0.63 5.27 -5.84
N GLY A 7 0.17 6.28 -6.18
CA GLY A 7 1.57 6.36 -5.72
C GLY A 7 2.59 5.64 -6.60
N ASP A 8 2.21 5.17 -7.79
CA ASP A 8 3.20 4.81 -8.82
C ASP A 8 3.71 6.09 -9.49
N ILE A 9 4.86 6.57 -9.01
CA ILE A 9 5.50 7.81 -9.47
C ILE A 9 6.45 7.61 -10.65
N THR A 10 6.71 6.36 -11.05
CA THR A 10 7.71 6.06 -12.10
C THR A 10 7.06 5.60 -13.40
N ARG A 11 5.95 4.85 -13.34
CA ARG A 11 5.29 4.28 -14.52
C ARG A 11 3.83 4.66 -14.66
N PHE A 12 3.19 5.15 -13.59
CA PHE A 12 1.79 5.59 -13.59
C PHE A 12 0.79 4.50 -14.01
N ASP A 13 1.17 3.23 -13.95
CA ASP A 13 0.35 2.09 -14.36
C ASP A 13 0.18 1.04 -13.25
N GLY A 14 0.81 1.26 -12.09
CA GLY A 14 0.80 0.35 -10.94
C GLY A 14 1.90 -0.71 -10.95
N SER A 15 2.73 -0.76 -11.99
CA SER A 15 3.89 -1.67 -12.08
C SER A 15 5.19 -1.08 -11.53
N GLY A 16 5.20 0.22 -11.21
CA GLY A 16 6.36 0.97 -10.75
C GLY A 16 6.31 1.40 -9.27
N GLY A 17 6.80 2.61 -9.03
CA GLY A 17 6.98 3.21 -7.71
C GLY A 17 8.40 3.01 -7.15
N GLU A 18 8.81 3.98 -6.34
CA GLU A 18 10.13 4.02 -5.73
C GLU A 18 10.02 4.62 -4.33
N SER A 19 10.76 4.09 -3.36
CA SER A 19 10.82 4.69 -2.03
C SER A 19 11.92 5.75 -1.98
N ILE A 20 11.85 6.63 -0.98
CA ILE A 20 12.92 7.61 -0.71
C ILE A 20 14.28 6.97 -0.38
N TRP A 21 14.32 5.67 -0.10
CA TRP A 21 15.55 4.93 0.18
C TRP A 21 16.17 4.30 -1.07
N ALA A 22 15.65 4.59 -2.28
CA ALA A 22 16.05 4.01 -3.55
C ALA A 22 16.01 2.47 -3.58
N LYS A 23 15.23 1.86 -2.68
CA LYS A 23 15.04 0.41 -2.56
C LYS A 23 13.68 0.07 -1.97
N LYS A 24 13.24 -1.18 -2.12
CA LYS A 24 12.08 -1.69 -1.40
C LYS A 24 12.34 -1.71 0.10
N PHE A 25 11.29 -1.50 0.89
CA PHE A 25 11.38 -1.55 2.35
C PHE A 25 10.40 -2.54 2.99
N ASN A 26 10.77 -2.95 4.20
CA ASN A 26 10.10 -4.02 4.92
C ASN A 26 8.72 -3.61 5.46
N ASP A 27 7.87 -4.60 5.73
CA ASP A 27 6.60 -4.36 6.40
C ASP A 27 6.84 -4.02 7.88
N GLU A 28 6.10 -3.04 8.38
CA GLU A 28 6.09 -2.74 9.80
C GLU A 28 5.12 -3.67 10.53
N LYS A 29 5.63 -4.48 11.48
CA LYS A 29 4.82 -5.43 12.26
C LYS A 29 3.59 -4.79 12.89
N LYS A 30 3.71 -3.57 13.42
CA LYS A 30 2.59 -2.83 14.03
C LYS A 30 1.51 -2.48 13.01
N GLY A 31 1.91 -2.10 11.79
CA GLY A 31 0.99 -1.81 10.69
C GLY A 31 0.21 -3.05 10.25
N LEU A 32 0.85 -4.22 10.19
CA LEU A 32 0.18 -5.49 9.85
C LEU A 32 -0.89 -5.93 10.85
N LEU A 33 -0.81 -5.46 12.10
CA LEU A 33 -1.84 -5.73 13.12
C LEU A 33 -3.09 -4.86 12.93
N ARG A 34 -2.99 -3.75 12.18
CA ARG A 34 -4.12 -2.85 11.92
C ARG A 34 -5.08 -3.51 10.95
N LYS A 35 -6.27 -3.87 11.45
CA LYS A 35 -7.39 -4.30 10.60
C LYS A 35 -7.82 -3.18 9.65
N LEU A 36 -8.16 -3.53 8.43
CA LEU A 36 -8.71 -2.59 7.45
C LEU A 36 -10.25 -2.58 7.53
N ASP A 37 -10.78 -2.30 8.72
CA ASP A 37 -12.17 -2.54 9.13
C ASP A 37 -13.14 -1.38 8.89
N LYS A 38 -12.68 -0.29 8.29
CA LYS A 38 -13.52 0.86 7.96
C LYS A 38 -13.03 1.59 6.70
N PRO A 39 -13.88 2.40 6.05
CA PRO A 39 -13.44 3.32 5.00
C PRO A 39 -12.44 4.37 5.51
N GLY A 40 -11.67 4.94 4.60
CA GLY A 40 -10.73 6.03 4.86
C GLY A 40 -9.42 5.59 5.51
N LEU A 41 -9.06 4.31 5.45
CA LEU A 41 -7.78 3.80 5.94
C LEU A 41 -6.74 3.81 4.82
N LEU A 42 -5.57 4.39 5.11
CA LEU A 42 -4.41 4.41 4.25
C LEU A 42 -3.49 3.24 4.57
N ALA A 43 -3.05 2.50 3.56
CA ALA A 43 -2.09 1.41 3.70
C ALA A 43 -1.18 1.30 2.48
N MET A 44 -0.04 0.63 2.64
CA MET A 44 0.92 0.40 1.57
C MET A 44 0.42 -0.69 0.61
N ALA A 45 0.53 -0.44 -0.69
CA ALA A 45 0.41 -1.47 -1.71
C ALA A 45 1.81 -2.05 -1.96
N ASN A 46 1.90 -3.37 -2.07
CA ASN A 46 3.17 -4.05 -2.33
C ASN A 46 2.97 -5.29 -3.21
N SER A 47 4.08 -5.82 -3.74
CA SER A 47 4.09 -7.00 -4.62
C SER A 47 4.54 -8.26 -3.87
N GLY A 48 4.23 -8.33 -2.56
CA GLY A 48 4.68 -9.40 -1.66
C GLY A 48 5.31 -8.87 -0.38
N LYS A 49 5.59 -9.79 0.55
CA LYS A 49 6.17 -9.47 1.86
C LYS A 49 7.45 -8.63 1.71
N ASN A 50 7.56 -7.59 2.51
CA ASN A 50 8.73 -6.70 2.57
C ASN A 50 9.09 -6.03 1.22
N SER A 51 8.08 -5.70 0.41
CA SER A 51 8.30 -5.13 -0.92
C SER A 51 7.66 -3.75 -1.12
N ASN A 52 7.47 -2.99 -0.04
CA ASN A 52 6.85 -1.67 -0.10
C ASN A 52 7.71 -0.69 -0.91
N THR A 53 7.04 0.16 -1.69
CA THR A 53 7.60 1.28 -2.46
C THR A 53 6.79 2.54 -2.16
N SER A 54 6.56 3.44 -3.11
CA SER A 54 5.68 4.62 -2.96
C SER A 54 4.19 4.32 -3.11
N GLN A 55 3.82 3.12 -3.55
CA GLN A 55 2.42 2.81 -3.83
C GLN A 55 1.59 2.62 -2.54
N TYR A 56 0.37 3.13 -2.55
CA TYR A 56 -0.57 3.07 -1.43
C TYR A 56 -1.99 2.82 -1.93
N PHE A 57 -2.88 2.44 -1.01
CA PHE A 57 -4.31 2.44 -1.25
C PHE A 57 -5.11 3.04 -0.09
N LEU A 58 -6.27 3.58 -0.42
CA LEU A 58 -7.31 4.03 0.50
C LEU A 58 -8.49 3.06 0.45
N THR A 59 -8.96 2.63 1.62
CA THR A 59 -10.17 1.80 1.72
C THR A 59 -11.42 2.65 1.49
N THR A 60 -12.35 2.18 0.66
CA THR A 60 -13.68 2.81 0.51
C THR A 60 -14.78 2.02 1.22
N THR A 61 -14.47 0.78 1.61
CA THR A 61 -15.30 -0.12 2.41
C THR A 61 -14.43 -0.85 3.43
N PRO A 62 -14.99 -1.42 4.51
CA PRO A 62 -14.28 -2.42 5.30
C PRO A 62 -13.79 -3.57 4.41
N LEU A 63 -12.54 -4.01 4.62
CA LEU A 63 -11.97 -5.17 3.97
C LEU A 63 -11.96 -6.36 4.93
N PRO A 64 -12.19 -7.58 4.42
CA PRO A 64 -11.99 -8.79 5.20
C PRO A 64 -10.52 -8.91 5.64
N LYS A 65 -10.31 -9.61 6.74
CA LYS A 65 -8.98 -9.97 7.22
C LYS A 65 -8.34 -11.02 6.33
#